data_AF-A0A183PLY2-F1
#
_entry.id   AF-A0A183PLY2-F1
#
_cell.length_a   1.000
_cell.length_b   1.000
_cell.length_c   1.000
_cell.angle_alpha   90.00
_cell.angle_beta   90.00
_cell.angle_gamma   90.00
#
_symmetry.space_group_name_H-M   'P 1'
#
loop_
_entity.id
_entity.type
_entity.pdbx_description
1 polymer ?
#
loop_
_entity_poly.entity_id
_entity_poly.type
_entity_poly.pdbx_seq_one_letter_code
_entity_poly.pdbx_strand_id
1 'polypeptide(L)' 'MRNLPPVDNQKPVVVPGDFEREHMTECDELGGIPYPPVLIESLNRLADQLKVDKMKIIKIL' A
#
# COMPACT_ATOMS: atom_id res chain seq x y z
N MET A 1 21.81 13.04 -1.10
CA MET A 1 21.79 12.40 0.24
C MET A 1 21.92 10.87 0.19
N ARG A 2 21.36 10.17 -0.82
CA ARG A 2 21.44 8.69 -0.94
C ARG A 2 22.86 8.10 -0.99
N ASN A 3 23.88 8.87 -1.40
CA ASN A 3 25.27 8.40 -1.54
C ASN A 3 26.14 8.64 -0.29
N LEU A 4 25.54 8.98 0.85
CA LEU A 4 26.27 9.14 2.12
C LEU A 4 26.46 7.76 2.79
N PRO A 5 27.49 7.60 3.64
CA PRO A 5 27.64 6.37 4.41
C PRO A 5 26.44 6.19 5.36
N PRO A 6 25.83 4.99 5.42
CA PRO A 6 24.77 4.71 6.38
C PRO A 6 25.34 4.63 7.80
N VAL A 7 24.53 5.00 8.79
CA VAL A 7 24.87 4.85 10.21
C VAL A 7 24.87 3.37 10.63
N ASP A 8 23.97 2.59 10.04
CA ASP A 8 23.89 1.15 10.21
C ASP A 8 24.26 0.47 8.88
N ASN A 9 25.35 -0.29 8.85
CA ASN A 9 25.84 -0.95 7.64
C ASN A 9 24.86 -1.99 7.07
N GLN A 10 23.84 -2.40 7.83
CA GLN A 10 22.81 -3.33 7.37
C GLN A 10 21.64 -2.63 6.67
N LYS A 11 21.57 -1.29 6.71
CA LYS A 11 20.43 -0.52 6.18
C LYS A 11 20.90 0.56 5.20
N PRO A 12 20.21 0.75 4.06
CA PRO A 12 20.56 1.80 3.13
C PRO A 12 20.20 3.18 3.69
N VAL A 13 20.85 4.23 3.17
CA VAL A 13 20.41 5.61 3.42
C VAL A 13 19.15 5.87 2.61
N VAL A 14 18.02 5.96 3.29
CA VAL A 14 16.72 6.33 2.72
C VAL A 14 16.54 7.85 2.77
N VAL A 15 15.92 8.41 1.74
CA VAL A 15 15.47 9.82 1.77
C VAL A 15 13.95 9.88 1.69
N PRO A 16 13.32 11.00 2.10
CA PRO A 16 11.88 11.16 1.96
C PRO A 16 11.41 10.87 0.53
N GLY A 17 10.40 10.01 0.38
CA GLY A 17 9.88 9.57 -0.91
C GLY A 17 10.38 8.19 -1.39
N ASP A 18 11.43 7.61 -0.80
CA ASP A 18 11.92 6.29 -1.22
C ASP A 18 10.94 5.18 -0.83
N PHE A 19 10.40 5.20 0.39
CA PHE A 19 9.41 4.22 0.84
C PHE A 19 8.12 4.29 0.02
N GLU A 20 7.65 5.49 -0.31
CA GLU A 20 6.47 5.67 -1.15
C GLU A 20 6.71 5.14 -2.56
N ARG A 21 7.91 5.30 -3.11
CA ARG A 21 8.27 4.74 -4.42
C ARG A 21 8.32 3.22 -4.40
N GLU A 22 8.91 2.63 -3.36
CA GLU A 22 8.92 1.18 -3.17
C GLU A 22 7.49 0.63 -3.07
N HIS A 23 6.63 1.29 -2.27
CA HIS A 23 5.25 0.87 -2.11
C HIS A 23 4.41 1.03 -3.39
N MET A 24 4.63 2.09 -4.17
CA MET A 24 4.00 2.22 -5.49
C MET A 24 4.41 1.09 -6.43
N THR A 25 5.70 0.71 -6.41
CA THR A 25 6.21 -0.41 -7.23
C THR A 25 5.57 -1.73 -6.80
N GLU A 26 5.47 -1.98 -5.50
CA GLU A 26 4.76 -3.14 -4.94
C GLU A 26 3.28 -3.17 -5.40
N CYS A 27 2.57 -2.04 -5.32
CA CYS A 27 1.18 -1.96 -5.77
C CYS A 27 1.03 -2.23 -7.27
N ASP A 28 1.96 -1.70 -8.09
CA ASP A 28 2.00 -1.95 -9.53
C ASP A 28 2.23 -3.44 -9.82
N GLU A 29 3.14 -4.10 -9.10
CA GLU A 29 3.43 -5.53 -9.22
C GLU A 29 2.27 -6.42 -8.75
N LEU A 30 1.57 -6.02 -7.69
CA LEU A 30 0.37 -6.72 -7.20
C LEU A 30 -0.84 -6.54 -8.14
N GLY A 31 -0.80 -5.55 -9.04
CA GLY A 31 -1.92 -5.18 -9.90
C GLY A 31 -3.08 -4.53 -9.14
N GLY A 32 -2.80 -3.98 -7.96
CA GLY A 32 -3.81 -3.40 -7.06
C GLY A 32 -3.22 -2.96 -5.72
N ILE A 33 -4.00 -2.22 -4.95
CA ILE A 33 -3.58 -1.69 -3.65
C ILE A 33 -4.02 -2.66 -2.54
N PRO A 34 -3.12 -3.12 -1.68
CA PRO A 34 -3.47 -4.01 -0.57
C PRO A 34 -4.21 -3.23 0.51
N TYR A 35 -5.32 -3.79 0.99
CA TYR A 35 -6.07 -3.27 2.13
C TYR A 35 -6.30 -4.35 3.18
N PRO A 36 -6.26 -4.00 4.48
CA PRO A 36 -6.64 -4.92 5.55
C PRO A 36 -8.11 -5.39 5.41
N PRO A 37 -8.43 -6.65 5.73
CA PRO A 37 -9.80 -7.17 5.62
C PRO A 37 -10.85 -6.34 6.37
N VAL A 38 -10.51 -5.86 7.57
CA VAL A 38 -11.39 -5.01 8.39
C VAL A 38 -11.80 -3.71 7.69
N LEU A 39 -10.91 -3.14 6.86
CA LEU A 39 -11.22 -1.93 6.11
C LEU A 39 -12.18 -2.23 4.96
N ILE A 40 -11.98 -3.36 4.27
CA ILE A 40 -12.88 -3.83 3.21
C ILE A 40 -14.30 -4.06 3.77
N GLU A 41 -14.42 -4.68 4.95
CA GLU A 41 -15.70 -4.87 5.62
C GLU A 41 -16.41 -3.54 5.94
N SER A 42 -15.66 -2.58 6.48
CA SER A 42 -16.19 -1.25 6.79
C SER A 42 -16.67 -0.52 5.53
N LEU A 43 -15.90 -0.60 4.43
CA LEU A 43 -16.25 0.02 3.15
C LEU A 43 -17.44 -0.67 2.48
N ASN A 44 -17.57 -1.99 2.61
CA ASN A 44 -18.73 -2.72 2.12
C ASN A 44 -20.02 -2.30 2.84
N ARG A 45 -19.96 -2.14 4.17
CA ARG A 45 -21.10 -1.63 4.94
C ARG A 45 -21.47 -0.20 4.53
N LEU A 46 -20.47 0.65 4.28
CA LEU A 46 -20.70 2.01 3.78
C LEU A 46 -21.36 2.00 2.39
N ALA A 47 -20.91 1.13 1.49
CA ALA A 47 -21.49 0.97 0.17
C ALA A 47 -22.96 0.53 0.23
N ASP A 48 -23.29 -0.39 1.15
CA ASP A 48 -24.67 -0.83 1.40
C ASP A 48 -25.56 0.34 1.87
N GLN A 49 -25.04 1.21 2.75
CA GLN A 49 -25.78 2.40 3.24
C GLN A 49 -26.02 3.42 2.13
N LEU A 50 -25.03 3.63 1.27
CA LEU A 50 -25.09 4.59 0.17
C LEU A 50 -25.75 4.03 -1.10
N LYS A 51 -26.08 2.72 -1.11
CA LYS A 51 -26.63 1.99 -2.26
C LYS A 51 -25.77 2.11 -3.52
N VAL A 52 -24.46 1.96 -3.34
CA VAL A 52 -23.47 1.94 -4.43
C VAL A 52 -22.81 0.57 -4.52
N ASP A 53 -22.18 0.30 -5.65
CA ASP A 53 -21.45 -0.95 -5.85
C ASP A 53 -20.25 -1.07 -4.91
N LYS A 54 -20.02 -2.30 -4.41
CA LYS A 54 -18.88 -2.64 -3.55
C LYS A 54 -17.57 -2.65 -4.35
N MET A 55 -16.46 -2.42 -3.65
CA MET A 55 -15.14 -2.50 -4.28
C MET A 55 -14.84 -3.92 -4.77
N LYS A 56 -14.23 -4.02 -5.96
CA LYS A 56 -13.81 -5.30 -6.53
C LYS A 56 -12.50 -5.74 -5.89
N ILE A 57 -12.48 -6.95 -5.34
CA ILE A 57 -11.28 -7.56 -4.76
C ILE A 57 -10.60 -8.39 -5.86
N ILE A 58 -9.37 -8.01 -6.23
CA ILE A 58 -8.60 -8.66 -7.31
C ILE A 58 -7.85 -9.90 -6.78
N LYS A 59 -7.34 -9.85 -5.55
CA LYS A 59 -6.57 -10.91 -4.91
C LYS A 59 -6.75 -10.87 -3.39
N ILE A 60 -6.75 -12.05 -2.76
CA ILE A 60 -6.68 -12.21 -1.31
C ILE A 60 -5.24 -12.66 -1.00
N LEU A 61 -4.53 -11.90 -0.17
CA LEU A 61 -3.16 -12.16 0.25
C LEU A 61 -3.12 -12.86 1.61
#